data_AF-A0A7C2LN87-F1
#
_entry.id   AF-A0A7C2LN87-F1
#
_cell.length_a   1.000
_cell.length_b   1.000
_cell.length_c   1.000
_cell.angle_alpha   90.00
_cell.angle_beta   90.00
_cell.angle_gamma   90.00
#
_symmetry.space_group_name_H-M   'P 1'
#
loop_
_entity.id
_entity.type
_entity.pdbx_description
1 polymer ?
#
loop_
_entity_poly.entity_id
_entity_poly.type
_entity_poly.pdbx_seq_one_letter_code
_entity_poly.pdbx_strand_id
1 'polypeptide(L)'
;MNRIFGAPRLPEPVGRFTDAEALELLLAYRRDPSDVPCPRCGPGTIEVLGFVEPVADEDGYAALTAPEGEYAAALYCHGCRRAIGIVANLVSED
;
A
#
# COMPACT_ATOMS: atom_id res chain seq x y z
N MET A 1 11.88 -2.51 17.17
CA MET A 1 12.73 -2.58 15.95
C MET A 1 12.16 -3.63 15.00
N ASN A 2 11.20 -3.25 14.17
CA ASN A 2 10.59 -4.15 13.19
C ASN A 2 11.57 -4.45 12.06
N ARG A 3 12.13 -5.67 12.08
CA ARG A 3 12.96 -6.20 11.00
C ARG A 3 12.03 -6.75 9.93
N ILE A 4 11.98 -6.08 8.78
CA ILE A 4 11.41 -6.65 7.56
C ILE A 4 12.32 -7.80 7.13
N PHE A 5 11.89 -9.04 7.33
CA PHE A 5 12.64 -10.21 6.86
C PHE A 5 12.35 -10.43 5.37
N GLY A 6 13.35 -10.24 4.51
CA GLY A 6 13.33 -10.74 3.13
C GLY A 6 12.88 -9.79 2.03
N ALA A 7 12.32 -8.60 2.33
CA ALA A 7 12.09 -7.61 1.29
C ALA A 7 13.41 -6.94 0.90
N PRO A 8 13.73 -6.78 -0.40
CA PRO A 8 14.84 -5.93 -0.81
C PRO A 8 14.64 -4.56 -0.16
N ARG A 9 15.73 -3.97 0.37
CA ARG A 9 15.69 -2.60 0.90
C ARG A 9 15.26 -1.67 -0.23
N LEU A 10 13.98 -1.31 -0.25
CA LEU A 10 13.47 -0.36 -1.23
C LEU A 10 14.08 1.01 -0.95
N PRO A 11 14.37 1.80 -1.99
CA PRO A 11 14.75 3.19 -1.83
C PRO A 11 13.68 3.94 -1.04
N GLU A 12 14.12 4.86 -0.17
CA GLU A 12 13.19 5.76 0.52
C GLU A 12 12.28 6.48 -0.49
N PRO A 13 10.97 6.57 -0.19
CA PRO A 13 10.04 7.27 -1.06
C PRO A 13 10.45 8.73 -1.25
N VAL A 14 10.47 9.19 -2.49
CA VAL A 14 10.80 10.58 -2.87
C VAL A 14 9.65 11.54 -2.55
N GLY A 15 8.48 11.00 -2.18
CA GLY A 15 7.32 11.76 -1.73
C GLY A 15 6.06 10.90 -1.72
N ARG A 16 4.92 11.57 -1.46
CA ARG A 16 3.58 10.97 -1.50
C ARG A 16 2.91 11.17 -2.86
N PHE A 17 1.95 10.31 -3.17
CA PHE A 17 0.94 10.57 -4.18
C PHE A 17 0.03 11.73 -3.74
N THR A 18 -0.51 12.49 -4.69
CA THR A 18 -1.56 13.49 -4.39
C THR A 18 -2.88 12.80 -4.04
N ASP A 19 -3.84 13.52 -3.49
CA ASP A 19 -5.14 12.95 -3.12
C ASP A 19 -5.90 12.40 -4.33
N ALA A 20 -5.78 13.05 -5.50
CA ALA A 20 -6.35 12.56 -6.75
C ALA A 20 -5.68 11.26 -7.21
N GLU A 21 -4.34 11.20 -7.17
CA GLU A 21 -3.57 10.00 -7.52
C GLU A 21 -3.86 8.85 -6.55
N ALA A 22 -4.05 9.16 -5.26
CA ALA A 22 -4.41 8.19 -4.23
C ALA A 22 -5.80 7.59 -4.50
N LEU A 23 -6.78 8.40 -4.90
CA LEU A 23 -8.11 7.92 -5.28
C LEU A 23 -8.06 7.01 -6.51
N GLU A 24 -7.30 7.39 -7.54
CA GLU A 24 -7.10 6.56 -8.73
C GLU A 24 -6.48 5.20 -8.37
N LEU A 25 -5.44 5.19 -7.53
CA LEU A 25 -4.80 3.97 -7.03
C LEU A 25 -5.77 3.10 -6.23
N LEU A 26 -6.60 3.69 -5.35
CA LEU A 26 -7.62 2.95 -4.60
C LEU A 26 -8.65 2.31 -5.53
N LEU A 27 -9.15 3.04 -6.52
CA LEU A 27 -10.14 2.52 -7.47
C LEU A 27 -9.54 1.42 -8.35
N ALA A 28 -8.28 1.58 -8.78
CA ALA A 28 -7.56 0.56 -9.53
C ALA A 28 -7.32 -0.69 -8.70
N TYR A 29 -6.83 -0.55 -7.47
CA TYR A 29 -6.62 -1.66 -6.54
C TYR A 29 -7.92 -2.41 -6.25
N ARG A 30 -9.05 -1.71 -6.08
CA ARG A 30 -10.36 -2.34 -5.91
C ARG A 30 -10.85 -3.09 -7.14
N ARG A 31 -10.45 -2.66 -8.34
CA ARG A 31 -10.82 -3.32 -9.59
C ARG A 31 -10.01 -4.59 -9.82
N ASP A 32 -8.69 -4.48 -9.71
CA ASP A 32 -7.75 -5.59 -9.89
C ASP A 32 -6.50 -5.35 -9.03
N PRO A 33 -6.42 -5.97 -7.84
CA PRO A 33 -5.25 -5.86 -6.96
C PRO A 33 -3.96 -6.41 -7.59
N SER A 34 -4.05 -7.26 -8.61
CA SER A 34 -2.89 -7.90 -9.24
C SER A 34 -2.22 -7.03 -10.33
N ASP A 35 -2.92 -6.01 -10.84
CA ASP A 35 -2.43 -5.10 -11.86
C ASP A 35 -2.87 -3.66 -11.59
N VAL A 36 -2.21 -3.00 -10.63
CA VAL A 36 -2.47 -1.61 -10.29
C VAL A 36 -1.52 -0.68 -11.06
N PRO A 37 -2.02 0.11 -12.03
CA PRO A 37 -1.17 1.07 -12.74
C PRO A 37 -0.82 2.27 -11.87
N CYS A 38 0.43 2.72 -11.95
CA CYS A 38 0.84 3.99 -11.36
C CYS A 38 0.25 5.15 -12.20
N PRO A 39 -0.44 6.14 -11.60
CA PRO A 39 -1.02 7.27 -12.34
C PRO A 39 0.03 8.16 -13.02
N ARG A 40 1.31 8.05 -12.63
CA ARG A 40 2.43 8.79 -13.24
C ARG A 40 3.28 7.97 -14.21
N CYS A 41 3.36 6.66 -14.01
CA CYS A 41 4.33 5.81 -14.70
C CYS A 41 3.68 4.73 -15.58
N GLY A 42 2.38 4.50 -15.42
CA GLY A 42 1.66 3.44 -16.11
C GLY A 42 1.76 2.06 -15.44
N PRO A 43 1.33 1.00 -16.15
CA PRO A 43 1.21 -0.36 -15.62
C PRO A 43 2.57 -1.03 -15.35
N GLY A 44 2.56 -2.10 -14.56
CA GLY A 44 3.75 -2.92 -14.28
C GLY A 44 4.84 -2.23 -13.44
N THR A 45 4.53 -1.09 -12.82
CA THR A 45 5.49 -0.31 -12.01
C THR A 45 5.21 -0.35 -10.51
N ILE A 46 4.01 -0.80 -10.11
CA ILE A 46 3.59 -0.91 -8.71
C ILE A 46 3.88 -2.31 -8.18
N GLU A 47 4.45 -2.37 -6.99
CA GLU A 47 4.58 -3.56 -6.15
C GLU A 47 3.70 -3.42 -4.91
N VAL A 48 2.93 -4.48 -4.58
CA VAL A 48 2.20 -4.59 -3.31
C VAL A 48 3.15 -5.20 -2.28
N LEU A 49 3.60 -4.38 -1.32
CA LEU A 49 4.64 -4.76 -0.36
C LEU A 49 4.13 -5.60 0.81
N GLY A 50 2.83 -5.52 1.10
CA GLY A 50 2.23 -6.26 2.18
C GLY A 50 0.88 -5.70 2.59
N PHE A 51 0.26 -6.43 3.51
CA PHE A 51 -0.97 -6.08 4.18
C PHE A 51 -0.61 -5.58 5.58
N VAL A 52 -1.12 -4.41 5.94
CA VAL A 52 -0.87 -3.73 7.22
C VAL A 52 -2.18 -3.77 7.99
N GLU A 53 -2.21 -4.50 9.09
CA GLU A 53 -3.29 -4.32 10.07
C GLU A 53 -3.03 -3.00 10.83
N PRO A 54 -4.06 -2.16 11.03
CA PRO A 54 -3.94 -0.95 11.82
C PRO A 54 -3.94 -1.29 13.32
N VAL A 55 -2.96 -2.08 13.78
CA VAL A 55 -2.64 -2.18 15.21
C VAL A 55 -1.52 -1.18 15.47
N ALA A 56 -1.85 -0.10 16.17
CA ALA A 56 -0.84 0.81 16.70
C ALA A 56 -0.04 0.05 17.77
N ASP A 57 1.27 -0.10 17.59
CA ASP A 57 2.12 -0.47 18.73
C ASP A 57 2.21 0.70 19.73
N GLU A 58 2.80 0.46 20.91
CA GLU A 58 2.94 1.46 21.97
C GLU A 58 3.69 2.74 21.54
N ASP A 59 4.40 2.72 20.41
CA ASP A 59 5.13 3.83 19.80
C ASP A 59 4.39 4.47 18.60
N GLY A 60 3.16 4.02 18.27
CA GLY A 60 2.31 4.63 17.24
C GLY A 60 2.64 4.23 15.80
N TYR A 61 3.43 3.17 15.60
CA TYR A 61 3.72 2.61 14.27
C TYR A 61 2.84 1.40 13.96
N ALA A 62 2.50 1.21 12.68
CA ALA A 62 1.70 0.09 12.23
C ALA A 62 2.54 -1.20 12.09
N ALA A 63 1.98 -2.33 12.53
CA ALA A 63 2.61 -3.64 12.42
C ALA A 63 2.23 -4.36 11.10
N LEU A 64 3.18 -5.13 10.54
CA LEU A 64 2.93 -5.99 9.37
C LEU A 64 2.38 -7.34 9.85
N THR A 65 1.23 -7.76 9.33
CA THR A 65 0.57 -9.03 9.68
C THR A 65 0.15 -9.78 8.42
N ALA A 66 -0.15 -11.08 8.55
CA ALA A 66 -0.83 -11.81 7.48
C ALA A 66 -2.28 -11.28 7.37
N PRO A 67 -2.86 -11.17 6.17
CA PRO A 67 -4.17 -10.55 6.00
C PRO A 67 -5.28 -11.41 6.63
N GLU A 68 -5.69 -11.09 7.85
CA GLU A 68 -6.92 -11.60 8.49
C GLU A 68 -7.83 -10.41 8.84
N GLY A 69 -9.02 -10.31 8.23
CA GLY A 69 -9.95 -9.18 8.48
C GLY A 69 -9.72 -7.93 7.61
N GLU A 70 -9.92 -6.73 8.17
CA GLU A 70 -9.67 -5.45 7.48
C GLU A 70 -8.16 -5.16 7.41
N TYR A 71 -7.62 -5.04 6.20
CA TYR A 71 -6.20 -4.79 5.97
C TYR A 71 -5.97 -3.55 5.09
N ALA A 72 -4.82 -2.91 5.27
CA ALA A 72 -4.33 -1.86 4.37
C ALA A 72 -3.24 -2.42 3.44
N ALA A 73 -3.39 -2.24 2.12
CA ALA A 73 -2.36 -2.61 1.17
C ALA A 73 -1.29 -1.51 1.07
N ALA A 74 -0.03 -1.86 1.29
CA ALA A 74 1.09 -0.95 1.04
C ALA A 74 1.55 -1.07 -0.42
N LEU A 75 1.39 0.00 -1.21
CA LEU A 75 1.82 0.06 -2.61
C LEU A 75 3.10 0.89 -2.75
N TYR A 76 4.01 0.43 -3.61
CA TYR A 76 5.24 1.15 -3.97
C TYR A 76 5.43 1.19 -5.49
N CYS A 77 5.66 2.37 -6.04
CA CYS A 77 6.00 2.54 -7.46
C CYS A 77 7.52 2.59 -7.66
N HIS A 78 8.06 1.63 -8.40
CA HIS A 78 9.49 1.60 -8.75
C HIS A 78 9.91 2.72 -9.71
N GLY A 79 8.99 3.21 -10.55
CA GLY A 79 9.29 4.26 -11.52
C GLY A 79 9.45 5.64 -10.89
N CYS A 80 8.47 6.07 -10.08
CA CYS A 80 8.48 7.39 -9.45
C CYS A 80 8.91 7.39 -7.99
N ARG A 81 9.22 6.20 -7.43
CA ARG A 81 9.66 5.97 -6.03
C ARG A 81 8.72 6.62 -5.02
N ARG A 82 7.41 6.44 -5.20
CA ARG A 82 6.37 6.89 -4.26
C ARG A 82 5.68 5.68 -3.65
N ALA A 83 5.24 5.84 -2.41
CA ALA A 83 4.52 4.80 -1.68
C ALA A 83 3.20 5.35 -1.11
N ILE A 84 2.23 4.47 -0.93
CA ILE A 84 0.96 4.77 -0.26
C ILE A 84 0.39 3.53 0.44
N GLY A 85 -0.24 3.73 1.59
CA GLY A 85 -1.09 2.72 2.23
C GLY A 85 -2.54 2.92 1.82
N ILE A 86 -3.21 1.87 1.35
CA ILE A 86 -4.61 1.89 0.93
C ILE A 86 -5.42 1.01 1.87
N VAL A 87 -6.29 1.62 2.68
CA VAL A 87 -7.27 0.88 3.48
C VAL A 87 -8.50 0.64 2.62
N ALA A 88 -8.75 -0.61 2.24
CA ALA A 88 -9.96 -0.98 1.52
C ALA A 88 -11.00 -1.49 2.51
N ASN A 89 -11.71 -0.60 3.21
CA ASN A 89 -12.85 -1.02 4.05
C ASN A 89 -13.85 -1.83 3.20
N LEU A 90 -14.08 -3.08 3.57
CA LEU A 90 -15.30 -3.80 3.22
C LEU A 90 -16.36 -3.32 4.20
N VAL A 91 -17.08 -2.25 3.84
CA VAL A 91 -18.33 -1.96 4.55
C VAL A 91 -19.25 -3.14 4.23
N SER A 92 -19.42 -4.03 5.20
CA SER A 92 -20.50 -5.00 5.15
C SER A 92 -21.77 -4.20 5.41
N GLU A 93 -22.63 -4.07 4.40
CA GLU A 93 -23.99 -3.55 4.60
C GLU A 93 -24.75 -4.59 5.46
N ASP A 94 -25.23 -4.17 6.64
CA ASP A 94 -26.26 -4.87 7.41
C ASP A 94 -27.61 -4.88 6.68
#